data_AF-A0A1B7THK7-F1
#
_entry.id   AF-A0A1B7THK7-F1
#
_cell.length_a   1.000
_cell.length_b   1.000
_cell.length_c   1.000
_cell.angle_alpha   90.00
_cell.angle_beta   90.00
_cell.angle_gamma   90.00
#
_symmetry.space_group_name_H-M   'P 1'
#
loop_
_entity.id
_entity.type
_entity.pdbx_description
1 polymer ?
#
loop_
_entity_poly.entity_id
_entity_poly.type
_entity_poly.pdbx_seq_one_letter_code
_entity_poly.pdbx_strand_id
1 'polypeptide(L)'
;MPPSKLYIKVKSLERLIKEETNYKEKLKHQQQNYEALSNSKNADQNELKLVKDLVEETSKVLIPQLFSKLEQFENDLNEYLVKHAIEIKDEVNNYKNNLTASNKNNTDLSSIISVPLEPHRRNVKLNNDMTSNNEPLDLDEFEYMKERIIYLFLTCADIKRKRYEDFNAKSISPKLATLEDAVNDDEIY
;
A
#
# COMPACT_ATOMS: atom_id res chain seq x y z
N MET A 1 -5.72 2.96 -28.98
CA MET A 1 -5.71 1.49 -28.79
C MET A 1 -6.16 1.17 -27.38
N PRO A 2 -6.86 0.04 -27.14
CA PRO A 2 -7.06 -0.46 -25.77
C PRO A 2 -5.71 -0.73 -25.10
N PRO A 3 -5.56 -0.43 -23.79
CA PRO A 3 -4.33 -0.72 -23.05
C PRO A 3 -4.13 -2.24 -22.89
N SER A 4 -2.86 -2.67 -22.82
CA SER A 4 -2.51 -4.07 -22.58
C SER A 4 -2.96 -4.55 -21.19
N LYS A 5 -3.08 -5.87 -21.02
CA LYS A 5 -3.39 -6.47 -19.72
C LYS A 5 -2.33 -6.16 -18.66
N LEU A 6 -1.04 -6.17 -19.02
CA LEU A 6 0.03 -5.81 -18.10
C LEU A 6 -0.12 -4.36 -17.64
N TYR A 7 -0.34 -3.43 -18.57
CA TYR A 7 -0.54 -2.01 -18.26
C TYR A 7 -1.74 -1.80 -17.32
N ILE A 8 -2.86 -2.46 -17.58
CA ILE A 8 -4.07 -2.36 -16.75
C ILE A 8 -3.77 -2.84 -15.32
N LYS A 9 -3.11 -3.98 -15.16
CA LYS A 9 -2.75 -4.54 -13.84
C LYS A 9 -1.80 -3.61 -13.07
N VAL A 10 -0.73 -3.14 -13.73
CA VAL A 10 0.23 -2.18 -13.16
C VAL A 10 -0.46 -0.89 -12.72
N LYS A 11 -1.31 -0.30 -13.58
CA LYS A 11 -2.05 0.92 -13.25
C LYS A 11 -3.07 0.75 -12.15
N SER A 12 -3.71 -0.42 -12.07
CA SER A 12 -4.68 -0.69 -11.02
C SER A 12 -3.99 -0.77 -9.67
N LEU A 13 -2.83 -1.44 -9.59
CA LEU A 13 -2.05 -1.52 -8.35
C LEU A 13 -1.48 -0.14 -7.95
N GLU A 14 -0.99 0.66 -8.90
CA GLU A 14 -0.57 2.05 -8.66
C GLU A 14 -1.68 2.91 -8.03
N ARG A 15 -2.92 2.76 -8.52
CA ARG A 15 -4.07 3.52 -8.01
C ARG A 15 -4.38 3.15 -6.57
N LEU A 16 -4.35 1.86 -6.24
CA LEU A 16 -4.58 1.38 -4.87
C LEU A 16 -3.51 1.87 -3.90
N ILE A 17 -2.24 1.92 -4.32
CA ILE A 17 -1.15 2.48 -3.51
C ILE A 17 -1.37 3.98 -3.26
N LYS A 18 -1.80 4.74 -4.27
CA LYS A 18 -2.15 6.17 -4.09
C LYS A 18 -3.35 6.35 -3.17
N GLU A 19 -4.35 5.49 -3.30
CA GLU A 19 -5.53 5.47 -2.42
C GLU A 19 -5.12 5.23 -0.96
N GLU A 20 -4.10 4.39 -0.72
CA GLU A 20 -3.55 4.13 0.61
C GLU A 20 -2.96 5.38 1.24
N THR A 21 -2.14 6.12 0.49
CA THR A 21 -1.59 7.41 0.92
C THR A 21 -2.71 8.40 1.26
N ASN A 22 -3.71 8.51 0.38
CA ASN A 22 -4.83 9.42 0.58
C ASN A 22 -5.64 9.08 1.84
N TYR A 23 -5.91 7.80 2.11
CA TYR A 23 -6.63 7.40 3.33
C TYR A 23 -5.81 7.62 4.60
N LYS A 24 -4.49 7.45 4.55
CA LYS A 24 -3.61 7.78 5.68
C LYS A 24 -3.61 9.27 5.99
N GLU A 25 -3.50 10.12 4.96
CA GLU A 25 -3.58 11.57 5.12
C GLU A 25 -4.95 11.99 5.66
N LYS A 26 -6.03 11.43 5.10
CA LYS A 26 -7.40 11.68 5.56
C LYS A 26 -7.56 11.30 7.03
N LEU A 27 -7.10 10.12 7.43
CA LEU A 27 -7.16 9.65 8.82
C LEU A 27 -6.40 10.59 9.76
N LYS A 28 -5.19 11.01 9.37
CA LYS A 28 -4.37 11.96 10.13
C LYS A 28 -5.11 13.29 10.33
N HIS A 29 -5.70 13.85 9.28
CA HIS A 29 -6.47 15.08 9.37
C HIS A 29 -7.72 14.94 10.26
N GLN A 30 -8.43 13.82 10.16
CA GLN A 30 -9.59 13.56 11.01
C GLN A 30 -9.20 13.41 12.50
N GLN A 31 -8.08 12.74 12.80
CA GLN A 31 -7.55 12.61 14.15
C GLN A 31 -7.15 13.97 14.73
N GLN A 32 -6.43 14.80 13.96
CA GLN A 32 -6.08 16.16 14.36
C GLN A 32 -7.31 17.02 14.64
N ASN A 33 -8.35 16.90 13.81
CA ASN A 33 -9.61 17.61 14.02
C ASN A 33 -10.32 17.13 15.30
N TYR A 34 -10.33 15.80 15.54
CA TYR A 34 -10.91 15.23 16.76
C TYR A 34 -10.19 15.75 18.01
N GLU A 35 -8.87 15.77 18.02
CA GLU A 35 -8.06 16.29 19.13
C GLU A 35 -8.29 17.78 19.37
N ALA A 36 -8.38 18.58 18.29
CA ALA A 36 -8.67 20.00 18.39
C ALA A 36 -10.06 20.26 18.99
N LEU A 37 -11.08 19.50 18.56
CA LEU A 37 -12.42 19.56 19.10
C LEU A 37 -12.49 19.06 20.55
N SER A 38 -11.81 17.96 20.90
CA SER A 38 -11.85 17.43 22.27
C SER A 38 -11.19 18.34 23.30
N ASN A 39 -10.20 19.15 22.87
CA ASN A 39 -9.49 20.09 23.74
C ASN A 39 -10.22 21.45 23.87
N SER A 40 -11.31 21.66 23.12
CA SER A 40 -12.15 22.85 23.22
C SER A 40 -13.01 22.80 24.50
N LYS A 41 -13.00 23.89 25.29
CA LYS A 41 -13.80 24.01 26.53
C LYS A 41 -15.32 23.96 26.30
N ASN A 42 -15.78 24.20 25.07
CA ASN A 42 -17.20 24.21 24.67
C ASN A 42 -17.45 23.29 23.47
N ALA A 43 -16.76 22.15 23.40
CA ALA A 43 -16.90 21.22 22.28
C ALA A 43 -18.36 20.77 22.11
N ASP A 44 -18.91 20.92 20.89
CA ASP A 44 -20.20 20.33 20.56
C ASP A 44 -20.06 18.81 20.54
N GLN A 45 -20.82 18.13 21.40
CA GLN A 45 -20.82 16.67 21.51
C GLN A 45 -21.27 15.99 20.21
N ASN A 46 -22.16 16.62 19.44
CA ASN A 46 -22.61 16.06 18.16
C ASN A 46 -21.50 16.10 17.12
N GLU A 47 -20.77 17.22 17.03
CA GLU A 47 -19.63 17.35 16.13
C GLU A 47 -18.49 16.41 16.53
N LEU A 48 -18.19 16.30 17.84
CA LEU A 48 -17.17 15.39 18.34
C LEU A 48 -17.50 13.92 18.00
N LYS A 49 -18.76 13.53 18.17
CA LYS A 49 -19.22 12.17 17.81
C LYS A 49 -19.10 11.93 16.30
N LEU A 50 -19.51 12.88 15.47
CA LEU A 50 -19.41 12.77 14.01
C LEU A 50 -17.95 12.55 13.57
N VAL A 51 -17.01 13.34 14.09
CA VAL A 51 -15.59 13.21 13.73
C VAL A 51 -15.03 11.87 14.23
N LYS A 52 -15.43 11.42 15.43
CA LYS A 52 -15.06 10.10 15.93
C LYS A 52 -15.54 8.98 15.01
N ASP A 53 -16.80 9.01 14.60
CA ASP A 53 -17.38 8.00 13.72
C ASP A 53 -16.64 7.95 12.37
N LEU A 54 -16.24 9.12 11.83
CA LEU A 54 -15.44 9.21 10.60
C LEU A 54 -14.02 8.63 10.75
N VAL A 55 -13.36 8.86 11.89
CA VAL A 55 -12.06 8.24 12.22
C VAL A 55 -12.21 6.73 12.31
N GLU A 56 -13.26 6.25 12.97
CA GLU A 56 -13.53 4.82 13.11
C GLU A 56 -13.85 4.16 11.77
N GLU A 57 -14.68 4.77 10.93
CA GLU A 57 -15.00 4.28 9.58
C GLU A 57 -13.72 4.17 8.73
N THR A 58 -12.91 5.22 8.70
CA THR A 58 -11.69 5.25 7.89
C THR A 58 -10.68 4.21 8.37
N SER A 59 -10.46 4.11 9.69
CA SER A 59 -9.45 3.21 10.28
C SER A 59 -9.87 1.74 10.35
N LYS A 60 -11.15 1.44 10.62
CA LYS A 60 -11.65 0.08 10.83
C LYS A 60 -12.30 -0.55 9.60
N VAL A 61 -12.76 0.25 8.64
CA VAL A 61 -13.48 -0.25 7.45
C VAL A 61 -12.68 0.02 6.18
N LEU A 62 -12.42 1.29 5.84
CA LEU A 62 -11.84 1.65 4.54
C LEU A 62 -10.41 1.13 4.36
N ILE A 63 -9.53 1.40 5.34
CA ILE A 63 -8.13 0.97 5.27
C ILE A 63 -8.01 -0.57 5.23
N PRO A 64 -8.68 -1.36 6.08
CA PRO A 64 -8.63 -2.82 5.99
C PRO A 64 -9.17 -3.38 4.66
N GLN A 65 -10.26 -2.83 4.13
CA GLN A 65 -10.77 -3.23 2.81
C GLN A 65 -9.78 -2.93 1.69
N LEU A 66 -9.10 -1.78 1.76
CA LEU A 66 -8.06 -1.44 0.80
C LEU A 66 -6.90 -2.43 0.84
N PHE A 67 -6.47 -2.89 2.02
CA PHE A 67 -5.40 -3.89 2.12
C PHE A 67 -5.77 -5.22 1.48
N SER A 68 -7.02 -5.67 1.62
CA SER A 68 -7.49 -6.88 0.93
C SER A 68 -7.45 -6.71 -0.60
N LYS A 69 -7.85 -5.53 -1.11
CA LYS A 69 -7.75 -5.22 -2.54
C LYS A 69 -6.30 -5.15 -3.03
N LEU A 70 -5.41 -4.52 -2.26
CA LEU A 70 -3.98 -4.46 -2.59
C LEU A 70 -3.40 -5.86 -2.75
N GLU A 71 -3.67 -6.76 -1.80
CA GLU A 71 -3.22 -8.15 -1.86
C GLU A 71 -3.79 -8.90 -3.06
N GLN A 72 -5.08 -8.71 -3.36
CA GLN A 72 -5.71 -9.32 -4.53
C GLN A 72 -5.04 -8.86 -5.85
N PHE A 73 -4.80 -7.56 -6.01
CA PHE A 73 -4.23 -7.00 -7.24
C PHE A 73 -2.73 -7.28 -7.39
N GLU A 74 -1.99 -7.33 -6.28
CA GLU A 74 -0.60 -7.77 -6.24
C GLU A 74 -0.49 -9.24 -6.66
N ASN A 75 -1.34 -10.11 -6.11
CA ASN A 75 -1.38 -11.52 -6.50
C ASN A 75 -1.79 -11.70 -7.96
N ASP A 76 -2.79 -10.97 -8.44
CA ASP A 76 -3.25 -11.00 -9.84
C ASP A 76 -2.15 -10.54 -10.82
N LEU A 77 -1.35 -9.53 -10.44
CA LEU A 77 -0.18 -9.12 -11.22
C LEU A 77 0.92 -10.20 -11.18
N ASN A 78 1.21 -10.77 -10.02
CA ASN A 78 2.20 -11.84 -9.87
C ASN A 78 1.82 -13.11 -10.65
N GLU A 79 0.58 -13.56 -10.56
CA GLU A 79 0.05 -14.70 -11.33
C GLU A 79 0.16 -14.46 -12.83
N TYR A 80 -0.13 -13.24 -13.28
CA TYR A 80 0.03 -12.87 -14.68
C TYR A 80 1.49 -12.98 -15.13
N LEU A 81 2.45 -12.47 -14.34
CA LEU A 81 3.88 -12.58 -14.66
C LEU A 81 4.37 -14.03 -14.67
N VAL A 82 3.98 -14.83 -13.67
CA VAL A 82 4.33 -16.26 -13.58
C VAL A 82 3.76 -17.05 -14.76
N LYS A 83 2.51 -16.76 -15.17
CA LYS A 83 1.90 -17.37 -16.36
C LYS A 83 2.72 -17.13 -17.63
N HIS A 84 3.46 -16.02 -17.69
CA HIS A 84 4.36 -15.66 -18.79
C HIS A 84 5.83 -16.02 -18.52
N ALA A 85 6.10 -16.91 -17.55
CA ALA A 85 7.44 -17.36 -17.16
C ALA A 85 8.39 -16.22 -16.73
N ILE A 86 7.82 -15.14 -16.17
CA ILE A 86 8.59 -14.04 -15.59
C ILE A 86 8.63 -14.20 -14.07
N GLU A 87 9.84 -14.39 -13.55
CA GLU A 87 10.11 -14.48 -12.11
C GLU A 87 10.76 -13.19 -11.61
N ILE A 88 9.95 -12.25 -11.13
CA ILE A 88 10.44 -10.96 -10.67
C ILE A 88 10.96 -10.97 -9.22
N LYS A 89 10.77 -12.08 -8.50
CA LYS A 89 11.10 -12.19 -7.07
C LYS A 89 12.58 -11.97 -6.79
N ASP A 90 13.45 -12.54 -7.61
CA ASP A 90 14.90 -12.39 -7.46
C ASP A 90 15.36 -10.96 -7.70
N GLU A 91 14.74 -10.28 -8.67
CA GLU A 91 15.00 -8.88 -8.96
C GLU A 91 14.53 -7.99 -7.80
N VAL A 92 13.31 -8.21 -7.30
CA VAL A 92 12.79 -7.52 -6.11
C VAL A 92 13.70 -7.72 -4.90
N ASN A 93 14.18 -8.94 -4.66
CA ASN A 93 15.09 -9.25 -3.56
C ASN A 93 16.47 -8.59 -3.74
N ASN A 94 17.02 -8.61 -4.95
CA ASN A 94 18.28 -7.95 -5.27
C ASN A 94 18.16 -6.43 -5.04
N TYR A 95 17.08 -5.81 -5.52
CA TYR A 95 16.78 -4.40 -5.25
C TYR A 95 16.66 -4.12 -3.76
N LYS A 96 15.90 -4.93 -3.02
CA LYS A 96 15.76 -4.80 -1.55
C LYS A 96 17.11 -4.86 -0.84
N ASN A 97 17.98 -5.80 -1.23
CA ASN A 97 19.31 -5.94 -0.64
C ASN A 97 20.20 -4.72 -0.95
N ASN A 98 20.15 -4.22 -2.19
CA ASN A 98 20.88 -3.01 -2.60
C ASN A 98 20.40 -1.76 -1.87
N LEU A 99 19.10 -1.65 -1.60
CA LEU A 99 18.51 -0.60 -0.75
C LEU A 99 19.03 -0.68 0.69
N THR A 100 19.11 -1.87 1.28
CA THR A 100 19.63 -2.05 2.65
C THR A 100 21.14 -1.84 2.76
N ALA A 101 21.91 -2.17 1.71
CA ALA A 101 23.36 -2.00 1.68
C ALA A 101 23.77 -0.55 1.37
N SER A 102 22.97 0.17 0.58
CA SER A 102 23.22 1.54 0.15
C SER A 102 22.49 2.55 1.05
N ASN A 103 22.97 2.73 2.29
CA ASN A 103 22.46 3.73 3.22
C ASN A 103 22.81 5.19 2.83
N LYS A 104 23.06 5.51 1.55
CA LYS A 104 23.56 6.85 1.14
C LYS A 104 23.03 7.48 -0.13
N ASN A 105 22.32 6.78 -1.01
CA ASN A 105 21.73 7.44 -2.18
C ASN A 105 20.23 7.16 -2.18
N ASN A 106 19.44 8.12 -1.68
CA ASN A 106 18.00 8.20 -1.89
C ASN A 106 17.73 8.17 -3.40
N THR A 107 17.64 6.97 -3.97
CA THR A 107 16.99 6.79 -5.26
C THR A 107 15.53 6.98 -4.94
N ASP A 108 15.06 8.22 -5.08
CA ASP A 108 13.72 8.62 -4.72
C ASP A 108 12.74 7.85 -5.61
N LEU A 109 12.34 6.65 -5.16
CA LEU A 109 11.50 5.77 -5.96
C LEU A 109 10.10 6.38 -6.19
N SER A 110 9.75 7.45 -5.47
CA SER A 110 8.57 8.26 -5.80
C SER A 110 8.69 8.93 -7.18
N SER A 111 9.92 9.25 -7.62
CA SER A 111 10.20 9.77 -8.96
C SER A 111 9.92 8.75 -10.07
N ILE A 112 10.04 7.45 -9.79
CA ILE A 112 9.69 6.39 -10.74
C ILE A 112 8.18 6.41 -10.98
N ILE A 113 7.36 6.73 -9.96
CA ILE A 113 5.90 6.89 -10.11
C ILE A 113 5.50 8.18 -10.82
N SER A 114 6.23 9.27 -10.59
CA SER A 114 5.87 10.60 -11.07
C SER A 114 5.92 10.72 -12.60
N VAL A 115 6.76 9.91 -13.26
CA VAL A 115 6.76 9.78 -14.72
C VAL A 115 5.44 9.13 -15.17
N PRO A 116 4.61 9.81 -15.98
CA PRO A 116 3.42 9.20 -16.55
C PRO A 116 3.81 7.99 -17.40
N LEU A 117 3.13 6.86 -17.18
CA LEU A 117 3.26 5.73 -18.12
C LEU A 117 2.54 6.13 -19.39
N GLU A 118 3.31 6.39 -20.45
CA GLU A 118 2.79 6.69 -21.77
C GLU A 118 2.13 5.43 -22.33
N PRO A 119 0.79 5.39 -22.44
CA PRO A 119 0.10 4.18 -22.90
C PRO A 119 0.44 3.85 -24.36
N HIS A 120 1.11 4.75 -25.09
CA HIS A 120 1.32 4.71 -26.54
C HIS A 120 2.79 4.89 -26.94
N ARG A 121 3.75 4.82 -25.98
CA ARG A 121 5.19 5.01 -26.30
C ARG A 121 5.77 3.95 -27.24
N ARG A 122 5.08 2.83 -27.40
CA ARG A 122 5.28 1.90 -28.51
C ARG A 122 3.93 1.60 -29.16
N ASN A 123 3.89 1.68 -30.48
CA ASN A 123 2.81 1.12 -31.30
C ASN A 123 2.83 -0.41 -31.11
N VAL A 124 2.31 -0.90 -29.98
CA VAL A 124 2.10 -2.33 -29.75
C VAL A 124 1.13 -2.79 -30.83
N LYS A 125 1.56 -3.75 -31.65
CA LYS A 125 0.72 -4.32 -32.71
C LYS A 125 -0.54 -4.89 -32.05
N LEU A 126 -1.71 -4.37 -32.43
CA LEU A 126 -2.99 -4.98 -32.07
C LEU A 126 -3.03 -6.40 -32.63
N ASN A 127 -3.08 -7.40 -31.75
CA ASN A 127 -3.91 -8.56 -32.05
C ASN A 127 -5.34 -8.16 -31.71
N ASN A 128 -6.21 -8.09 -32.72
CA ASN A 128 -7.60 -7.62 -32.65
C ASN A 128 -8.54 -8.50 -31.81
N ASP A 129 -8.01 -9.31 -30.91
CA ASP A 129 -8.78 -10.30 -30.19
C ASP A 129 -8.95 -9.91 -28.72
N MET A 130 -10.03 -9.16 -28.46
CA MET A 130 -10.47 -8.77 -27.11
C MET A 130 -10.87 -9.98 -26.23
N THR A 131 -10.75 -11.22 -26.73
CA THR A 131 -11.29 -12.42 -26.08
C THR A 131 -10.27 -13.55 -25.84
N SER A 132 -9.00 -13.39 -26.24
CA SER A 132 -8.01 -14.45 -26.05
C SER A 132 -7.41 -14.43 -24.63
N ASN A 133 -7.68 -15.49 -23.86
CA ASN A 133 -7.00 -15.78 -22.60
C ASN A 133 -5.50 -16.13 -22.77
N ASN A 134 -5.00 -16.20 -24.02
CA ASN A 134 -3.65 -16.58 -24.39
C ASN A 134 -2.91 -15.46 -25.15
N GLU A 135 -3.16 -14.20 -24.77
CA GLU A 135 -2.41 -13.08 -25.32
C GLU A 135 -0.93 -13.22 -24.95
N PRO A 136 -0.01 -13.25 -25.92
CA PRO A 136 1.41 -13.31 -25.62
C PRO A 136 1.83 -12.00 -24.95
N LEU A 137 2.59 -12.11 -23.86
CA LEU A 137 3.18 -10.95 -23.22
C LEU A 137 4.20 -10.31 -24.16
N ASP A 138 4.07 -9.00 -24.36
CA ASP A 138 5.09 -8.23 -25.05
C ASP A 138 6.29 -8.01 -24.12
N LEU A 139 7.40 -8.73 -24.37
CA LEU A 139 8.63 -8.65 -23.55
C LEU A 139 9.18 -7.22 -23.52
N ASP A 140 9.02 -6.53 -24.64
CA ASP A 140 9.44 -5.15 -24.80
C ASP A 140 8.65 -4.27 -23.81
N GLU A 141 7.33 -4.39 -23.81
CA GLU A 141 6.44 -3.72 -22.85
C GLU A 141 6.79 -4.06 -21.40
N PHE A 142 7.05 -5.34 -21.11
CA PHE A 142 7.48 -5.76 -19.78
C PHE A 142 8.76 -5.04 -19.35
N GLU A 143 9.80 -5.02 -20.19
CA GLU A 143 11.05 -4.34 -19.85
C GLU A 143 10.87 -2.83 -19.61
N TYR A 144 9.93 -2.19 -20.31
CA TYR A 144 9.59 -0.79 -20.03
C TYR A 144 8.91 -0.59 -18.67
N MET A 145 8.08 -1.53 -18.23
CA MET A 145 7.39 -1.45 -16.96
C MET A 145 8.13 -2.13 -15.80
N LYS A 146 9.24 -2.82 -16.06
CA LYS A 146 9.93 -3.68 -15.09
C LYS A 146 10.28 -2.97 -13.79
N GLU A 147 10.97 -1.83 -13.88
CA GLU A 147 11.32 -1.03 -12.70
C GLU A 147 10.09 -0.57 -11.93
N ARG A 148 9.02 -0.22 -12.64
CA ARG A 148 7.73 0.18 -12.06
C ARG A 148 7.10 -0.98 -11.32
N ILE A 149 7.09 -2.17 -11.91
CA ILE A 149 6.56 -3.40 -11.30
C ILE A 149 7.34 -3.73 -10.02
N ILE A 150 8.68 -3.69 -10.08
CA ILE A 150 9.55 -3.90 -8.91
C ILE A 150 9.20 -2.92 -7.80
N TYR A 151 9.06 -1.63 -8.12
CA TYR A 151 8.66 -0.61 -7.16
C TYR A 151 7.32 -0.92 -6.50
N LEU A 152 6.32 -1.33 -7.28
CA LEU A 152 4.99 -1.66 -6.77
C LEU A 152 5.06 -2.82 -5.77
N PHE A 153 5.80 -3.88 -6.08
CA PHE A 153 5.98 -5.01 -5.16
C PHE A 153 6.69 -4.60 -3.88
N LEU A 154 7.76 -3.79 -3.98
CA LEU A 154 8.46 -3.27 -2.79
C LEU A 154 7.52 -2.43 -1.91
N THR A 155 6.72 -1.56 -2.53
CA THR A 155 5.77 -0.70 -1.82
C THR A 155 4.67 -1.51 -1.15
N CYS A 156 4.14 -2.53 -1.83
CA CYS A 156 3.16 -3.44 -1.23
C CYS A 156 3.76 -4.21 -0.05
N ALA A 157 5.00 -4.68 -0.15
CA ALA A 157 5.71 -5.33 0.94
C ALA A 157 5.91 -4.38 2.15
N ASP A 158 6.24 -3.12 1.90
CA ASP A 158 6.36 -2.10 2.96
C ASP A 158 5.02 -1.78 3.63
N ILE A 159 3.93 -1.68 2.86
CA ILE A 159 2.57 -1.50 3.40
C ILE A 159 2.19 -2.68 4.29
N LYS A 160 2.43 -3.92 3.83
CA LYS A 160 2.18 -5.14 4.61
C LYS A 160 2.99 -5.17 5.91
N ARG A 161 4.27 -4.80 5.84
CA ARG A 161 5.16 -4.72 7.01
C ARG A 161 4.63 -3.72 8.05
N LYS A 162 4.31 -2.49 7.63
CA LYS A 162 3.75 -1.46 8.53
C LYS A 162 2.43 -1.91 9.17
N ARG A 163 1.55 -2.57 8.40
CA ARG A 163 0.31 -3.15 8.93
C ARG A 163 0.58 -4.17 10.03
N TYR A 164 1.58 -5.04 9.85
CA TYR A 164 1.95 -6.03 10.85
C TYR A 164 2.52 -5.38 12.11
N GLU A 165 3.35 -4.36 11.96
CA GLU A 165 3.87 -3.54 13.07
C GLU A 165 2.72 -2.86 13.84
N ASP A 166 1.76 -2.25 13.15
CA ASP A 166 0.57 -1.61 13.74
C ASP A 166 -0.32 -2.61 14.48
N PHE A 167 -0.49 -3.82 13.93
CA PHE A 167 -1.25 -4.89 14.58
C PHE A 167 -0.56 -5.35 15.87
N ASN A 168 0.76 -5.57 15.81
CA ASN A 168 1.53 -6.00 16.97
C ASN A 168 1.55 -4.93 18.06
N ALA A 169 1.75 -3.66 17.71
CA ALA A 169 1.71 -2.56 18.66
C ALA A 169 0.38 -2.50 19.42
N LYS A 170 -0.75 -2.69 18.72
CA LYS A 170 -2.10 -2.76 19.34
C LYS A 170 -2.30 -4.00 20.21
N SER A 171 -1.66 -5.12 19.89
CA SER A 171 -1.76 -6.36 20.67
C SER A 171 -0.93 -6.36 21.96
N ILE A 172 0.17 -5.59 21.98
CA ILE A 172 1.08 -5.47 23.12
C ILE A 172 0.57 -4.42 24.12
N SER A 173 -0.01 -3.32 23.62
CA SER A 173 -0.47 -2.18 24.43
C SER A 173 -1.44 -2.51 25.60
N PRO A 174 -2.45 -3.40 25.48
CA PRO A 174 -3.36 -3.65 26.60
C PRO A 174 -2.83 -4.65 27.63
N LYS A 175 -1.79 -5.44 27.33
CA LYS A 175 -1.26 -6.47 28.25
C LYS A 175 -0.15 -5.95 29.17
N LEU A 176 0.64 -4.97 28.73
CA LEU A 176 1.73 -4.43 29.54
C LEU A 176 1.22 -3.48 30.64
N ALA A 177 0.17 -2.71 30.37
CA ALA A 177 -0.44 -1.81 31.35
C ALA A 177 -1.00 -2.56 32.58
N THR A 178 -1.56 -3.75 32.39
CA THR A 178 -2.08 -4.57 33.51
C THR A 178 -1.02 -5.33 34.30
N LEU A 179 0.20 -5.45 33.79
CA LEU A 179 1.30 -6.16 34.46
C LEU A 179 2.21 -5.20 35.23
N GLU A 180 2.35 -3.95 34.80
CA GLU A 180 3.12 -2.94 35.54
C GLU A 180 2.33 -2.38 36.74
N ASP A 181 1.01 -2.31 36.66
CA ASP A 181 0.16 -1.91 37.80
C ASP A 181 0.04 -3.01 38.87
N ALA A 182 0.23 -4.29 38.52
CA ALA A 182 0.13 -5.42 39.46
C ALA A 182 1.45 -5.73 40.20
N VAL A 183 2.57 -5.13 39.80
CA VAL A 183 3.89 -5.38 40.41
C VAL A 183 4.25 -4.28 41.44
N ASN A 184 3.52 -3.16 41.48
CA ASN A 184 3.78 -2.06 42.41
C ASN A 184 2.91 -2.08 43.69
N ASP A 185 1.94 -2.99 43.82
CA ASP A 185 1.02 -3.04 44.98
C ASP A 185 1.42 -4.08 46.06
N ASP A 186 2.52 -4.83 45.88
CA ASP A 186 2.96 -5.88 46.82
C ASP A 186 4.13 -5.47 47.76
N GLU A 187 4.44 -4.18 47.91
CA GLU A 187 5.38 -3.69 48.95
C GLU A 187 4.74 -2.68 49.91
N ILE A 188 3.72 -3.11 50.66
CA ILE A 188 3.42 -2.52 51.98
C ILE A 188 3.06 -3.63 52.98
N TYR A 189 4.06 -4.10 53.73
CA TYR A 189 3.92 -4.61 55.10
C TYR A 189 5.15 -4.25 55.92
#